data_AF-A0AAE5CCY2-F1
#
_entry.id   AF-A0AAE5CCY2-F1
#
_cell.length_a   1.000
_cell.length_b   1.000
_cell.length_c   1.000
_cell.angle_alpha   90.00
_cell.angle_beta   90.00
_cell.angle_gamma   90.00
#
_symmetry.space_group_name_H-M   'P 1'
#
loop_
_entity.id
_entity.type
_entity.pdbx_description
1 polymer ?
#
loop_
_entity_poly.entity_id
_entity_poly.type
_entity_poly.pdbx_seq_one_letter_code
_entity_poly.pdbx_strand_id
1 'polypeptide(L)' 'MIEEPPLLRIARAETRNRPTEAQIAAFRDVPTGFVTDALGGSGAMEPEMKPLPGLPFRMAGPALTCHSGPEDIL' A
#
# COMPACT_ATOMS: atom_id res chain seq x y z
N MET A 1 5.49 19.62 15.64
CA MET A 1 6.12 20.27 14.49
C MET A 1 5.44 21.61 14.25
N ILE A 2 6.09 22.70 14.66
CA ILE A 2 5.63 24.09 14.42
C ILE A 2 5.99 24.55 13.00
N GLU A 3 6.77 23.75 12.27
CA GLU A 3 7.35 24.07 10.97
C GLU A 3 6.61 23.35 9.84
N GLU A 4 6.61 23.95 8.64
CA GLU A 4 5.97 23.36 7.47
C GLU A 4 6.72 22.06 7.08
N PRO A 5 6.02 20.92 6.97
CA PRO A 5 6.66 19.66 6.61
C PRO A 5 7.28 19.72 5.21
N PRO A 6 8.41 19.04 4.98
CA PRO A 6 9.05 19.03 3.67
C PRO A 6 8.14 18.39 2.61
N LEU A 7 8.13 18.98 1.41
CA LEU A 7 7.36 18.45 0.29
C LEU A 7 7.90 17.07 -0.13
N LEU A 8 7.02 16.08 -0.11
CA LEU A 8 7.34 14.70 -0.49
C LEU A 8 7.54 14.61 -2.01
N ARG A 9 8.76 14.23 -2.44
CA ARG A 9 9.08 14.01 -3.85
C ARG A 9 8.92 12.54 -4.22
N ILE A 10 7.94 12.26 -5.08
CA ILE A 10 7.69 10.90 -5.58
C ILE A 10 8.44 10.72 -6.92
N ALA A 11 9.29 9.70 -7.00
CA ALA A 11 9.95 9.33 -8.25
C ALA A 11 8.93 9.01 -9.35
N ARG A 12 9.25 9.39 -10.60
CA ARG A 12 8.34 9.20 -11.73
C ARG A 12 8.06 7.72 -12.01
N ALA A 13 6.96 7.44 -12.70
CA ALA A 13 6.54 6.08 -12.99
C ALA A 13 7.55 5.34 -13.87
N GLU A 14 8.21 6.03 -14.81
CA GLU A 14 9.14 5.42 -15.78
C GLU A 14 10.42 4.89 -15.11
N THR A 15 10.79 5.42 -13.95
CA THR A 15 11.96 4.97 -13.19
C THR A 15 11.60 3.92 -12.13
N ARG A 16 10.31 3.55 -12.02
CA ARG A 16 9.82 2.56 -11.07
C ARG A 16 9.24 1.35 -11.82
N ASN A 17 9.52 0.14 -11.34
CA ASN A 17 8.81 -1.06 -11.79
C ASN A 17 7.40 -1.08 -11.19
N ARG A 18 6.50 -0.21 -11.69
CA ARG A 18 5.09 -0.17 -11.26
C ARG A 18 4.26 -1.14 -12.11
N PRO A 19 3.27 -1.83 -11.50
CA PRO A 19 2.31 -2.61 -12.26
C PRO A 19 1.50 -1.71 -13.21
N THR A 20 1.10 -2.28 -14.34
CA THR A 20 0.20 -1.62 -15.30
C THR A 20 -1.21 -1.54 -14.73
N GLU A 21 -2.04 -0.65 -15.29
CA GLU A 21 -3.47 -0.55 -14.92
C GLU A 21 -4.20 -1.89 -15.09
N ALA A 22 -3.88 -2.66 -16.14
CA ALA A 22 -4.48 -3.97 -16.35
C ALA A 22 -4.10 -4.97 -15.24
N GLN A 23 -2.84 -4.94 -14.78
CA GLN A 23 -2.40 -5.78 -13.65
C GLN A 23 -3.10 -5.37 -12.36
N ILE A 24 -3.24 -4.07 -12.08
CA ILE A 24 -3.94 -3.57 -10.90
C ILE A 24 -5.43 -3.97 -10.95
N ALA A 25 -6.07 -3.78 -12.10
CA ALA A 25 -7.48 -4.12 -12.30
C ALA A 25 -7.77 -5.61 -12.09
N ALA A 26 -6.83 -6.50 -12.44
CA ALA A 26 -6.98 -7.93 -12.22
C ALA A 26 -7.12 -8.34 -10.74
N PHE A 27 -6.66 -7.49 -9.81
CA PHE A 27 -6.81 -7.71 -8.37
C PHE A 27 -8.03 -7.00 -7.76
N ARG A 28 -8.79 -6.22 -8.55
CA ARG A 28 -9.98 -5.53 -8.05
C ARG A 28 -10.99 -6.57 -7.54
N ASP A 29 -11.42 -6.41 -6.29
CA ASP A 29 -12.36 -7.29 -5.59
C ASP A 29 -11.89 -8.72 -5.32
N VAL A 30 -10.63 -9.06 -5.60
CA VAL A 30 -10.07 -10.38 -5.26
C VAL A 30 -9.81 -10.46 -3.74
N PRO A 31 -10.28 -11.52 -3.04
CA PRO A 31 -9.92 -11.74 -1.65
C PRO A 31 -8.41 -11.91 -1.47
N THR A 32 -7.81 -11.23 -0.49
CA THR A 32 -6.37 -11.30 -0.22
C THR A 32 -5.89 -12.72 0.09
N GLY A 33 -6.73 -13.57 0.68
CA GLY A 33 -6.42 -14.99 0.91
C GLY A 33 -6.05 -15.74 -0.37
N PHE A 34 -6.77 -15.53 -1.48
CA PHE A 34 -6.44 -16.17 -2.75
C PHE A 34 -5.10 -15.66 -3.33
N VAL A 35 -4.78 -14.40 -3.07
CA VAL A 35 -3.48 -13.83 -3.45
C VAL A 35 -2.37 -14.46 -2.62
N THR A 36 -2.58 -14.61 -1.30
CA THR A 36 -1.63 -15.26 -0.39
C THR A 36 -1.43 -16.73 -0.75
N ASP A 37 -2.49 -17.47 -1.08
CA ASP A 37 -2.41 -18.86 -1.53
C ASP A 37 -1.60 -18.97 -2.84
N ALA A 38 -1.84 -18.07 -3.80
CA ALA A 38 -1.08 -18.00 -5.05
C ALA A 38 0.41 -17.66 -4.81
N LEU A 39 0.74 -16.98 -3.72
CA LEU A 39 2.10 -16.70 -3.26
C LEU A 39 2.67 -17.80 -2.34
N GLY A 40 2.06 -18.99 -2.31
CA GLY A 40 2.54 -20.11 -1.49
C GLY A 40 2.35 -19.90 0.01
N GLY A 41 1.30 -19.19 0.41
CA GLY A 41 1.01 -18.89 1.81
C GLY A 41 1.81 -17.72 2.39
N SER A 42 2.35 -16.83 1.54
CA SER A 42 3.20 -15.71 1.94
C SER A 42 2.64 -14.34 1.51
N GLY A 43 3.26 -13.26 1.99
CA GLY A 43 2.94 -11.88 1.56
C GLY A 43 1.78 -11.20 2.28
N ALA A 44 1.24 -11.80 3.34
CA ALA A 44 0.25 -11.15 4.21
C ALA A 44 0.91 -10.12 5.14
N MET A 45 0.16 -9.08 5.53
CA MET A 45 0.54 -8.13 6.58
C MET A 45 0.38 -8.76 7.97
N GLU A 46 0.94 -8.11 9.00
CA GLU A 46 0.75 -8.53 10.39
C GLU A 46 -0.75 -8.59 10.77
N PRO A 47 -1.16 -9.60 11.55
CA PRO A 47 -2.55 -9.83 11.89
C PRO A 47 -3.15 -8.69 12.72
N GLU A 48 -2.35 -7.86 13.38
CA GLU A 48 -2.76 -6.67 14.13
C GLU A 48 -3.26 -5.54 13.21
N MET A 49 -2.89 -5.52 11.93
CA MET A 49 -3.36 -4.52 10.98
C MET A 49 -4.81 -4.78 10.57
N LYS A 50 -5.72 -3.88 10.95
CA LYS A 50 -7.17 -4.02 10.71
C LYS A 50 -7.71 -2.92 9.80
N PRO A 51 -8.72 -3.21 8.96
CA PRO A 51 -9.42 -2.19 8.22
C PRO A 51 -10.17 -1.25 9.17
N LEU A 52 -10.14 0.05 8.87
CA LEU A 52 -10.91 1.04 9.61
C LEU A 52 -12.38 1.01 9.17
N PRO A 53 -13.33 1.18 10.11
CA PRO A 53 -14.75 1.24 9.76
C PRO A 53 -15.06 2.46 8.88
N GLY A 54 -15.97 2.29 7.92
CA GLY A 54 -16.38 3.36 7.01
C GLY A 54 -15.47 3.58 5.79
N LEU A 55 -14.39 2.81 5.65
CA LEU A 55 -13.52 2.81 4.47
C LEU A 55 -13.75 1.55 3.60
N PRO A 56 -13.37 1.57 2.31
CA PRO A 56 -13.39 0.38 1.48
C PRO A 56 -12.55 -0.74 2.11
N PHE A 57 -13.12 -1.95 2.19
CA PHE A 57 -12.44 -3.13 2.74
C PHE A 57 -11.49 -3.82 1.76
N ARG A 58 -11.48 -3.38 0.48
CA ARG A 58 -10.66 -3.94 -0.59
C ARG A 58 -10.06 -2.83 -1.41
N MET A 59 -8.75 -2.91 -1.64
CA MET A 59 -8.00 -1.99 -2.47
C MET A 59 -6.81 -2.72 -3.09
N ALA A 60 -6.46 -2.34 -4.32
CA ALA A 60 -5.29 -2.83 -5.03
C ALA A 60 -4.61 -1.65 -5.73
N GLY A 61 -3.28 -1.57 -5.62
CA GLY A 61 -2.51 -0.48 -6.20
C GLY A 61 -1.02 -0.58 -5.87
N PRO A 62 -0.18 0.25 -6.51
CA PRO A 62 1.24 0.27 -6.24
C PRO A 62 1.53 0.82 -4.84
N ALA A 63 2.48 0.21 -4.12
CA ALA A 63 2.92 0.71 -2.83
C ALA A 63 3.67 2.05 -2.95
N LEU A 64 3.34 3.01 -2.10
CA LEU A 64 4.15 4.17 -1.77
C LEU A 64 4.59 4.03 -0.32
N THR A 65 5.81 3.56 -0.11
CA THR A 65 6.35 3.30 1.23
C THR A 65 6.82 4.59 1.87
N CYS A 66 6.39 4.84 3.11
CA CYS A 66 6.97 5.84 3.99
C CYS A 66 7.54 5.17 5.24
N HIS A 67 8.57 5.77 5.80
CA HIS A 67 9.09 5.40 7.12
C HIS A 67 9.04 6.66 7.96
N SER A 68 8.36 6.58 9.11
CA SER A 68 8.22 7.69 10.04
C SER A 68 8.70 7.26 11.40
N GLY A 69 9.60 8.04 11.99
CA GLY A 69 10.07 7.83 13.35
C GLY A 69 9.06 8.31 14.40
N PRO A 70 9.29 8.02 15.69
CA PRO A 70 8.60 8.71 16.77
C PRO A 70 8.75 10.25 16.60
N GLU A 71 7.68 11.00 16.84
CA GLU A 71 7.62 12.48 16.73
C GLU A 71 7.80 13.08 15.31
N ASP A 72 7.86 12.26 14.26
CA ASP A 72 8.05 12.73 12.86
C ASP A 72 6.78 13.40 12.26
N ILE A 73 5.60 13.04 12.77
CA ILE A 73 4.29 13.50 12.25
C ILE A 73 3.50 14.35 13.26
N LEU A 74 4.13 14.77 14.37
CA LEU A 74 3.54 15.60 15.42
C LEU A 74 4.25 16.92 15.60
#